data_AF-A0A9P6WR61-F1
#
_entry.id   AF-A0A9P6WR61-F1
#
_cell.length_a   1.000
_cell.length_b   1.000
_cell.length_c   1.000
_cell.angle_alpha   90.00
_cell.angle_beta   90.00
_cell.angle_gamma   90.00
#
_symmetry.space_group_name_H-M   'P 1'
#
loop_
_entity.id
_entity.type
_entity.pdbx_description
1 polymer ?
#
loop_
_entity_poly.entity_id
_entity_poly.type
_entity_poly.pdbx_seq_one_letter_code
_entity_poly.pdbx_strand_id
1 'polypeptide(L)' 'MAVVQFPVHTKYALGLRLGRSLRLICLYLPPSLSNDEVSSVVVSLPLTDDTIICGDLNARLGALTGDSNMVSLF' A
#
# COMPACT_ATOMS: atom_id res chain seq x y z
N MET A 1 6.33 -12.38 20.54
CA MET A 1 5.70 -12.56 19.21
C MET A 1 6.77 -12.36 18.17
N ALA A 2 7.01 -13.34 17.30
CA ALA A 2 8.04 -13.21 16.26
C ALA A 2 7.50 -12.40 15.08
N VAL A 3 8.35 -11.53 14.53
CA VAL A 3 8.12 -10.81 13.28
C VAL A 3 9.09 -11.39 12.27
N VAL A 4 8.57 -11.91 11.16
CA VAL A 4 9.38 -12.53 10.11
C VAL A 4 9.08 -11.86 8.79
N GLN A 5 10.10 -11.35 8.12
CA GLN A 5 9.93 -10.80 6.77
C GLN A 5 9.70 -11.93 5.76
N PHE A 6 8.80 -11.71 4.81
CA PHE A 6 8.57 -12.62 3.68
C PHE A 6 8.74 -11.86 2.35
N PRO A 7 9.12 -12.54 1.26
CA PRO A 7 9.38 -11.89 -0.01
C PRO A 7 8.08 -11.36 -0.64
N VAL A 8 8.16 -10.15 -1.19
CA VAL A 8 7.11 -9.53 -2.01
C VAL A 8 7.75 -9.13 -3.34
N HIS A 9 7.08 -9.43 -4.45
CA HIS A 9 7.64 -9.24 -5.79
C HIS A 9 7.47 -7.81 -6.32
N THR A 10 7.74 -6.81 -5.48
CA THR A 10 7.76 -5.40 -5.85
C THR A 10 8.71 -4.64 -4.95
N LYS A 11 9.42 -3.65 -5.50
CA LYS A 11 10.29 -2.75 -4.73
C LYS A 11 9.51 -1.76 -3.85
N TYR A 12 8.20 -1.67 -4.04
CA TYR A 12 7.33 -0.73 -3.34
C TYR A 12 6.73 -1.30 -2.05
N ALA A 13 6.98 -2.58 -1.74
CA ALA A 13 6.35 -3.24 -0.60
C ALA A 13 7.34 -4.01 0.29
N LEU A 14 7.01 -4.06 1.58
CA LEU A 14 7.65 -4.89 2.60
C LEU A 14 6.62 -5.85 3.20
N GLY A 15 6.86 -7.16 3.08
CA GLY A 15 6.01 -8.19 3.66
C GLY A 15 6.50 -8.66 5.03
N LEU A 16 5.64 -8.63 6.04
CA LEU A 16 5.91 -9.10 7.40
C LEU A 16 4.84 -10.08 7.85
N ARG A 17 5.25 -11.18 8.50
CA ARG A 17 4.34 -12.11 9.19
C ARG A 17 4.44 -11.87 10.69
N LEU A 18 3.29 -11.63 11.32
CA LEU A 18 3.13 -11.41 12.75
C LEU A 18 2.50 -12.66 13.38
N GLY A 19 3.25 -13.34 14.24
CA GLY A 19 2.76 -14.58 14.85
C GLY A 19 2.62 -15.71 13.82
N ARG A 20 1.51 -16.46 13.87
CA ARG A 20 1.34 -17.69 13.07
C ARG A 20 0.80 -17.45 11.66
N SER A 21 -0.18 -16.56 11.53
CA SER A 21 -0.91 -16.36 10.27
C SER A 21 -0.86 -14.91 9.81
N LEU A 22 -1.19 -13.93 10.65
CA LEU A 22 -1.37 -12.53 10.26
C LEU A 22 -0.21 -11.98 9.40
N ARG A 23 -0.56 -11.45 8.23
CA ARG A 23 0.38 -10.87 7.28
C ARG A 23 0.16 -9.37 7.21
N LEU A 24 1.23 -8.61 7.25
CA LEU A 24 1.25 -7.18 7.05
C LEU A 24 2.05 -6.90 5.78
N ILE A 25 1.45 -6.22 4.81
CA ILE A 25 2.15 -5.70 3.64
C ILE A 25 2.19 -4.19 3.77
N CYS A 26 3.37 -3.66 4.09
CA CYS A 26 3.64 -2.23 4.12
C CYS A 26 3.94 -1.76 2.70
N LEU A 27 3.10 -0.92 2.13
CA LEU A 27 3.17 -0.43 0.76
C LEU A 27 3.52 1.07 0.75
N TYR A 28 4.47 1.45 -0.08
CA TYR A 28 4.79 2.84 -0.40
C TYR A 28 4.63 3.05 -1.91
N LEU A 29 3.60 3.78 -2.32
CA LEU A 29 3.37 4.14 -3.71
C LEU A 29 3.84 5.58 -3.94
N PRO A 30 4.92 5.81 -4.71
CA PRO A 30 5.33 7.16 -5.05
C PRO A 30 4.21 7.92 -5.78
N PRO A 31 4.02 9.23 -5.49
CA PRO A 31 2.99 10.04 -6.14
C PRO A 31 3.24 10.25 -7.65
N SER A 32 4.43 9.93 -8.13
CA SER A 32 4.81 10.03 -9.55
C SER A 32 4.45 8.79 -10.38
N LEU A 33 3.94 7.72 -9.76
CA LEU A 33 3.56 6.51 -10.50
C LEU A 33 2.32 6.76 -11.36
N SER A 34 2.32 6.18 -12.56
CA SER A 34 1.12 6.08 -13.38
C SER A 34 0.09 5.14 -12.76
N ASN A 35 -1.19 5.31 -13.12
CA ASN A 35 -2.25 4.41 -12.66
C ASN A 35 -2.00 2.95 -13.08
N ASP A 36 -1.37 2.72 -14.24
CA ASP A 36 -1.03 1.38 -14.73
C ASP A 36 0.06 0.72 -13.88
N GLU A 37 1.10 1.48 -13.50
CA GLU A 37 2.13 1.00 -12.57
C GLU A 37 1.54 0.70 -11.19
N VAL A 38 0.70 1.58 -10.66
CA VAL A 38 0.00 1.34 -9.38
C VAL A 38 -0.83 0.06 -9.45
N SER A 39 -1.62 -0.11 -10.52
CA SER A 39 -2.44 -1.30 -10.73
C SER A 39 -1.58 -2.56 -10.82
N SER A 40 -0.48 -2.52 -11.57
CA SER A 40 0.48 -3.63 -11.68
C SER A 40 1.04 -4.03 -10.31
N VAL A 41 1.43 -3.05 -9.49
CA VAL A 41 1.94 -3.28 -8.13
C VAL A 41 0.88 -3.93 -7.26
N VAL A 42 -0.34 -3.38 -7.21
CA VAL A 42 -1.43 -3.88 -6.36
C VAL A 42 -1.84 -5.30 -6.74
N VAL A 43 -1.95 -5.60 -8.04
CA VAL A 43 -2.32 -6.95 -8.54
C VAL A 43 -1.22 -7.98 -8.26
N SER A 44 0.04 -7.56 -8.17
CA SER A 44 1.17 -8.46 -7.87
C SER A 44 1.30 -8.84 -6.39
N LEU A 45 0.55 -8.18 -5.49
CA LEU A 45 0.67 -8.43 -4.05
C LEU A 45 0.14 -9.83 -3.71
N PRO A 46 0.85 -10.62 -2.89
CA PRO A 46 0.46 -11.97 -2.52
C PRO A 46 -0.60 -11.97 -1.40
N LEU A 47 -1.78 -11.42 -1.69
CA LEU A 47 -2.87 -11.24 -0.73
C LEU A 47 -3.53 -12.56 -0.34
N THR A 48 -3.88 -12.67 0.93
CA THR A 48 -4.69 -13.73 1.54
C THR A 48 -5.69 -13.10 2.51
N ASP A 49 -6.69 -13.85 2.96
CA ASP A 49 -7.75 -13.33 3.86
C ASP A 49 -7.22 -12.76 5.19
N ASP A 50 -6.02 -13.15 5.61
CA ASP A 50 -5.32 -12.69 6.80
C ASP A 50 -4.26 -11.59 6.53
N THR A 51 -4.35 -10.93 5.37
CA THR A 51 -3.44 -9.83 5.00
C THR A 51 -4.03 -8.48 5.33
N ILE A 52 -3.30 -7.69 6.11
CA ILE A 52 -3.51 -6.25 6.28
C ILE A 52 -2.55 -5.52 5.34
N ILE A 53 -3.09 -4.61 4.53
CA ILE A 53 -2.28 -3.66 3.75
C ILE A 53 -2.23 -2.34 4.52
N CYS A 54 -1.05 -1.76 4.67
CA CYS A 54 -0.89 -0.44 5.26
C CYS A 54 0.30 0.29 4.63
N GLY A 55 0.47 1.57 4.94
CA GLY A 55 1.59 2.38 4.47
C GLY A 55 1.10 3.67 3.82
N ASP A 56 1.98 4.31 3.04
CA ASP A 56 1.66 5.54 2.34
C ASP A 56 1.34 5.24 0.86
N LEU A 57 0.04 5.25 0.59
CA LEU A 57 -0.51 4.97 -0.74
C LEU A 57 -0.40 6.18 -1.68
N ASN A 58 -0.08 7.38 -1.17
CA ASN A 58 -0.21 8.67 -1.87
C ASN A 58 -1.54 8.83 -2.64
N ALA A 59 -2.58 8.10 -2.21
CA ALA A 59 -3.91 8.14 -2.80
C ALA A 59 -4.75 9.19 -2.07
N ARG A 60 -5.56 9.91 -2.84
CA ARG A 60 -6.49 10.91 -2.33
C ARG A 60 -7.90 10.34 -2.40
N LEU A 61 -8.63 10.38 -1.28
CA LEU A 61 -10.02 9.92 -1.22
C LEU A 61 -11.03 11.02 -1.56
N GLY A 62 -10.52 12.20 -1.93
CA GLY A 62 -11.26 13.37 -2.39
C GLY A 62 -12.28 13.80 -1.36
N ALA A 63 -13.55 13.74 -1.74
CA ALA A 63 -14.67 14.19 -0.91
C ALA A 63 -14.80 13.43 0.43
N LEU A 64 -14.32 12.18 0.51
CA LEU A 64 -14.41 11.39 1.75
C LEU A 64 -13.50 11.92 2.86
N THR A 65 -12.36 12.52 2.49
CA THR A 65 -11.33 13.03 3.41
C THR A 65 -11.10 14.53 3.28
N GLY A 66 -11.71 15.19 2.27
CA GLY A 66 -11.48 16.59 1.93
C GLY A 66 -10.13 16.86 1.25
N ASP A 67 -9.39 15.83 0.83
CA ASP A 67 -8.02 15.94 0.31
C ASP A 67 -7.96 16.26 -1.21
N SER A 68 -8.84 17.14 -1.69
CA SER A 68 -8.82 17.62 -3.07
C SER A 68 -7.62 18.55 -3.33
N ASN A 69 -7.05 18.51 -4.54
CA ASN A 69 -6.06 19.47 -5.06
C ASN A 69 -6.65 20.88 -5.28
N MET A 70 -7.46 21.39 -4.35
CA MET A 70 -7.87 22.79 -4.39
C MET A 70 -6.69 23.63 -3.91
N VAL A 71 -5.84 24.02 -4.85
CA VAL A 71 -5.12 25.28 -4.74
C VAL A 71 -6.21 26.34 -4.66
N SER A 72 -6.48 26.81 -3.45
CA SER A 72 -7.26 28.02 -3.22
C SER A 72 -6.51 29.16 -3.89
N LEU A 73 -6.90 29.51 -5.11
CA LEU A 73 -6.55 30.78 -5.74
C LEU A 73 -7.33 31.86 -4.99
N PHE A 74 -6.73 32.34 -3.89
CA PHE A 74 -6.93 33.70 -3.39
C PHE A 74 -5.65 34.48 -3.62
#